data_AF-A0A7V1IEU2-F1
#
_entry.id   AF-A0A7V1IEU2-F1
#
_cell.length_a   1.000
_cell.length_b   1.000
_cell.length_c   1.000
_cell.angle_alpha   90.00
_cell.angle_beta   90.00
_cell.angle_gamma   90.00
#
_symmetry.space_group_name_H-M   'P 1'
#
loop_
_entity.id
_entity.type
_entity.pdbx_description
1 polymer ?
#
loop_
_entity_poly.entity_id
_entity_poly.type
_entity_poly.pdbx_seq_one_letter_code
_entity_poly.pdbx_strand_id
1 'polypeptide(L)' 'MPRPLSDPALQPRLAKVRLLIFDVDGVLTDGIAYYDAQGLAMKGFAMRDGFGFVLAKFAGLELGAITGNVAELVRR' A
#
# COMPACT_ATOMS: atom_id res chain seq x y z
N MET A 1 -7.23 -18.17 1.42
CA MET A 1 -6.15 -17.69 0.53
C MET A 1 -6.80 -16.85 -0.55
N PRO A 2 -6.27 -15.66 -0.90
CA PRO A 2 -6.77 -14.92 -2.05
C PRO A 2 -6.70 -15.85 -3.27
N ARG A 3 -7.78 -15.89 -4.05
CA ARG A 3 -7.81 -16.61 -5.33
C ARG A 3 -6.67 -16.02 -6.17
N PRO A 4 -5.80 -16.83 -6.82
CA PRO A 4 -4.89 -16.26 -7.78
C PRO A 4 -5.73 -15.44 -8.77
N LEU A 5 -5.27 -14.25 -9.13
CA LEU A 5 -5.78 -13.52 -10.29
C LEU A 5 -5.41 -14.37 -11.51
N SER A 6 -6.20 -15.43 -11.73
CA SER A 6 -5.95 -16.46 -12.72
C SER A 6 -6.60 -16.12 -14.05
N ASP A 7 -7.09 -14.90 -14.21
CA ASP A 7 -7.58 -14.42 -15.49
C ASP A 7 -6.39 -14.23 -16.44
N PRO A 8 -6.22 -15.09 -17.46
CA PRO A 8 -5.11 -15.00 -18.39
C PRO A 8 -5.10 -13.67 -19.15
N ALA A 9 -6.25 -12.99 -19.27
CA ALA A 9 -6.36 -11.69 -19.93
C ALA A 9 -5.64 -10.56 -19.16
N LEU A 10 -5.37 -10.74 -17.86
CA LEU A 10 -4.66 -9.75 -17.05
C LEU A 10 -3.14 -9.84 -17.21
N GLN A 11 -2.58 -11.01 -17.53
CA GLN A 11 -1.13 -11.20 -17.59
C GLN A 11 -0.43 -10.23 -18.56
N PRO A 12 -0.92 -10.02 -19.80
CA PRO A 12 -0.28 -9.07 -20.73
C PRO A 12 -0.33 -7.62 -20.24
N ARG A 13 -1.34 -7.27 -19.42
CA ARG A 13 -1.49 -5.93 -18.84
C ARG A 13 -0.55 -5.75 -17.65
N LEU A 14 -0.51 -6.72 -16.75
CA LEU A 14 0.34 -6.70 -15.55
C LEU A 14 1.82 -6.73 -15.89
N ALA A 15 2.23 -7.43 -16.95
CA ALA A 15 3.63 -7.49 -17.41
C ALA A 15 4.21 -6.11 -17.81
N LYS A 16 3.35 -5.12 -18.08
CA LYS A 16 3.76 -3.74 -18.44
C LYS A 16 3.88 -2.82 -17.24
N VAL A 17 3.44 -3.26 -16.06
CA VAL A 17 3.48 -2.44 -14.84
C VAL A 17 4.93 -2.26 -14.41
N ARG A 18 5.29 -1.01 -14.12
CA ARG A 18 6.61 -0.62 -13.60
C ARG A 18 6.53 0.13 -12.27
N LEU A 19 5.34 0.64 -11.93
CA LEU A 19 5.08 1.48 -10.77
C LEU A 19 3.81 1.02 -10.07
N LEU A 20 3.86 0.87 -8.75
CA LEU A 20 2.70 0.67 -7.90
C LEU A 20 2.48 1.93 -7.06
N ILE A 21 1.28 2.49 -7.13
CA ILE A 21 0.86 3.62 -6.30
C ILE A 21 -0.27 3.16 -5.39
N PHE A 22 -0.15 3.47 -4.10
CA PHE A 22 -1.14 3.10 -3.09
C PHE A 22 -1.81 4.35 -2.52
N ASP A 23 -3.12 4.27 -2.26
CA ASP A 23 -3.71 5.10 -1.21
C ASP A 23 -3.30 4.54 0.16
N VAL A 24 -3.51 5.29 1.23
CA VAL A 24 -3.06 4.94 2.58
C VAL A 24 -4.24 4.51 3.44
N ASP A 25 -5.26 5.35 3.55
CA ASP A 25 -6.37 5.14 4.47
C ASP A 25 -7.39 4.16 3.88
N GLY A 26 -7.46 2.95 4.44
CA GLY A 26 -8.32 1.87 3.95
C GLY A 26 -7.69 1.00 2.85
N VAL A 27 -6.44 1.28 2.45
CA VAL A 27 -5.65 0.44 1.53
C VAL A 27 -4.43 -0.14 2.23
N LEU A 28 -3.51 0.72 2.69
CA LEU A 28 -2.35 0.28 3.48
C LEU A 28 -2.63 0.15 4.97
N THR A 29 -3.75 0.71 5.39
CA THR A 29 -4.29 0.64 6.75
C THR A 29 -5.68 0.02 6.72
N ASP A 30 -6.19 -0.33 7.88
CA ASP A 30 -7.58 -0.77 8.06
C ASP A 30 -8.62 0.37 7.91
N GLY A 31 -8.15 1.59 7.58
CA GLY A 31 -9.00 2.78 7.47
C GLY A 31 -9.37 3.40 8.82
N ILE A 32 -8.84 2.87 9.93
CA ILE A 32 -9.08 3.39 11.27
C ILE A 32 -7.94 4.34 11.65
N ALA A 33 -8.32 5.51 12.14
CA ALA A 33 -7.40 6.50 12.70
C ALA A 33 -7.63 6.59 14.20
N TYR A 34 -6.56 6.38 14.98
CA TYR A 34 -6.61 6.50 16.44
C TYR A 34 -6.16 7.89 16.85
N TYR A 35 -6.99 8.57 17.63
CA TYR A 35 -6.73 9.92 18.11
C TYR A 35 -6.50 9.93 19.62
N ASP A 36 -5.53 10.72 20.07
CA ASP A 36 -5.37 11.09 21.47
C ASP A 36 -5.87 12.53 21.67
N ALA A 37 -5.62 13.11 22.85
CA ALA A 37 -6.03 14.48 23.16
C ALA A 37 -5.26 15.55 22.35
N GLN A 38 -4.19 15.17 21.64
CA GLN A 38 -3.30 16.05 20.89
C GLN A 38 -3.49 15.94 19.37
N GLY A 39 -4.17 14.91 18.88
CA GLY A 39 -4.50 14.75 17.46
C GLY A 39 -4.42 13.30 17.01
N LEU A 40 -4.04 13.08 15.74
CA LEU A 40 -3.84 11.74 15.21
C LEU A 40 -2.63 11.10 15.89
N ALA A 41 -2.88 10.07 16.70
CA ALA A 41 -1.86 9.37 17.44
C ALA A 41 -1.27 8.20 16.64
N MET A 42 -2.11 7.38 15.99
CA MET A 42 -1.65 6.12 15.38
C MET A 42 -2.48 5.68 14.17
N LYS A 43 -1.82 4.89 13.30
CA LYS A 43 -2.41 4.11 12.20
C LYS A 43 -1.76 2.72 12.19
N GLY A 44 -2.56 1.69 11.94
CA GLY A 44 -2.08 0.32 11.81
C GLY A 44 -1.72 -0.01 10.37
N PHE A 45 -0.53 -0.56 10.14
CA PHE A 45 -0.07 -1.05 8.83
C PHE A 45 0.22 -2.55 8.90
N ALA A 46 -0.03 -3.28 7.82
CA ALA A 46 0.22 -4.73 7.79
C ALA A 46 1.69 -5.04 7.47
N MET A 47 2.36 -5.80 8.35
CA MET A 47 3.73 -6.28 8.08
C MET A 47 3.84 -7.12 6.81
N ARG A 48 2.77 -7.82 6.44
CA ARG A 48 2.71 -8.61 5.20
C ARG A 48 2.85 -7.72 3.96
N ASP A 49 2.23 -6.55 3.97
CA ASP A 49 2.34 -5.59 2.87
C ASP A 49 3.74 -5.01 2.79
N GLY A 50 4.36 -4.75 3.95
CA GLY A 50 5.79 -4.39 4.04
C GLY A 50 6.70 -5.41 3.35
N PHE A 51 6.48 -6.71 3.56
CA PHE A 51 7.21 -7.75 2.83
C PHE A 51 6.88 -7.75 1.32
N GLY A 52 5.62 -7.51 0.95
CA GLY A 52 5.20 -7.34 -0.44
C GLY A 52 5.94 -6.20 -1.15
N PHE A 53 6.16 -5.08 -0.47
CA PHE A 53 6.95 -3.96 -1.00
C PHE A 53 8.41 -4.31 -1.23
N VAL A 54 9.01 -5.08 -0.31
CA VAL A 54 10.37 -5.59 -0.48
C VAL A 54 10.46 -6.46 -1.73
N LEU A 55 9.51 -7.40 -1.91
CA LEU A 55 9.46 -8.23 -3.11
C LEU A 55 9.24 -7.42 -4.39
N ALA A 56 8.36 -6.42 -4.37
CA ALA A 56 8.11 -5.55 -5.51
C ALA A 56 9.36 -4.75 -5.91
N LYS A 57 10.11 -4.21 -4.93
CA LYS A 57 11.41 -3.56 -5.19
C LYS A 57 12.42 -4.54 -5.77
N PHE A 58 12.51 -5.77 -5.25
CA PHE A 58 13.38 -6.81 -5.83
C PHE A 58 12.99 -7.18 -7.27
N ALA A 59 11.71 -7.12 -7.60
CA ALA A 59 11.21 -7.31 -8.97
C ALA A 59 11.41 -6.08 -9.88
N GLY A 60 12.05 -5.01 -9.39
CA GLY A 60 12.34 -3.80 -10.15
C GLY A 60 11.14 -2.87 -10.33
N LEU A 61 10.10 -3.01 -9.49
CA LEU A 61 8.97 -2.09 -9.48
C LEU A 61 9.27 -0.88 -8.59
N GLU A 62 8.91 0.30 -9.09
CA GLU A 62 8.86 1.51 -8.29
C GLU A 62 7.60 1.50 -7.42
N LEU A 63 7.70 2.12 -6.24
CA LEU A 63 6.60 2.23 -5.28
C LEU A 63 6.40 3.68 -4.90
N GLY A 64 5.14 4.08 -4.79
CA GLY A 64 4.74 5.37 -4.25
C GLY A 64 3.42 5.29 -3.50
N ALA A 65 3.12 6.32 -2.73
CA ALA A 65 1.81 6.49 -2.11
C ALA A 65 1.27 7.89 -2.39
N ILE A 66 -0.04 7.99 -2.64
CA ILE A 66 -0.76 9.26 -2.79
C ILE A 66 -1.92 9.21 -1.81
N THR A 67 -1.97 10.15 -0.87
CA THR A 67 -3.06 10.26 0.10
C THR A 67 -3.46 11.72 0.29
N GLY A 68 -4.73 11.94 0.62
CA GLY A 68 -5.21 13.26 1.08
C GLY A 68 -4.82 13.57 2.52
N ASN A 69 -4.33 12.58 3.28
CA ASN A 69 -3.94 12.75 4.66
C ASN A 69 -2.52 13.33 4.76
N VAL A 70 -2.43 14.60 5.18
CA VAL A 70 -1.16 15.35 5.23
C VAL A 70 -0.34 15.13 6.50
N ALA A 71 -0.82 14.28 7.42
CA ALA A 71 -0.16 13.99 8.69
C ALA A 71 1.28 13.50 8.49
N GLU A 72 2.21 13.94 9.35
CA GLU A 72 3.62 13.53 9.27
C GLU A 72 3.80 12.02 9.35
N LEU A 73 2.89 11.32 10.05
CA LEU A 73 2.90 9.86 10.21
C LEU A 73 2.96 9.12 8.86
N VAL A 74 2.51 9.74 7.78
CA VAL A 74 2.44 9.14 6.44
C VAL A 74 3.66 9.51 5.55
N ARG A 75 4.51 10.46 5.95
CA ARG A 75 5.51 11.09 5.06
C ARG A 75 6.86 10.35 4.91
N ARG A 76 7.02 9.12 5.39
CA ARG A 76 8.32 8.43 5.43
C ARG A 76 8.42 7.22 4.49
#